data_AF-A0A2H5WFJ9-F1
#
_entry.id   AF-A0A2H5WFJ9-F1
#
_cell.length_a   1.000
_cell.length_b   1.000
_cell.length_c   1.000
_cell.angle_alpha   90.00
_cell.angle_beta   90.00
_cell.angle_gamma   90.00
#
_symmetry.space_group_name_H-M   'P 1'
#
loop_
_entity.id
_entity.type
_entity.pdbx_description
1 polymer ?
#
loop_
_entity_poly.entity_id
_entity_poly.type
_entity_poly.pdbx_seq_one_letter_code
_entity_poly.pdbx_strand_id
1 'polypeptide(L)'
;MSEDLSDLARPGPEAAADLPALVATALGEPPGRLGLEVEGRGLAWLVRDGVRLCSLNPTAVSRADPARHSAFVEALAGLVRRYEDLRRTLDGLEVGRTYRVDYKHEELRRTFRVKATLLGIGPWRPAEGPEGGGFTLELQTRPRFGSPSTFRIGTEVLARIVPA
;
A
#
# COMPACT_ATOMS: atom_id res chain seq x y z
N MET A 1 19.37 16.06 -47.22
CA MET A 1 18.19 15.96 -46.35
C MET A 1 18.54 14.96 -45.28
N SER A 2 19.07 15.42 -44.15
CA SER A 2 19.34 14.57 -42.99
C SER A 2 18.13 14.66 -42.09
N GLU A 3 17.33 13.59 -42.03
CA GLU A 3 16.26 13.48 -41.06
C GLU A 3 16.88 13.31 -39.67
N ASP A 4 16.58 14.29 -38.84
CA ASP A 4 16.99 14.40 -37.45
C ASP A 4 16.24 13.33 -36.63
N LEU A 5 16.87 12.17 -36.45
CA LEU A 5 16.35 11.04 -35.66
C LEU A 5 16.48 11.28 -34.14
N SER A 6 16.83 12.50 -33.71
CA SER A 6 17.02 12.87 -32.31
C SER A 6 15.72 12.90 -31.49
N ASP A 7 14.55 12.78 -32.14
CA ASP A 7 13.23 12.99 -31.52
C ASP A 7 12.52 11.72 -31.02
N LEU A 8 13.19 10.56 -31.03
CA LEU A 8 12.66 9.31 -30.46
C LEU A 8 13.23 8.95 -29.09
N ALA A 9 13.90 9.89 -28.41
CA ALA A 9 14.23 9.78 -27.00
C ALA A 9 12.95 9.81 -26.16
N ARG A 10 12.23 8.68 -26.09
CA ARG A 10 11.24 8.46 -25.04
C ARG A 10 12.01 8.63 -23.73
N PRO A 11 11.62 9.56 -22.84
CA PRO A 11 12.29 9.70 -21.55
C PRO A 11 12.24 8.34 -20.86
N GLY A 12 13.41 7.78 -20.60
CA GLY A 12 13.57 6.52 -19.91
C GLY A 12 13.11 6.61 -18.45
N PRO A 13 13.22 5.51 -17.69
CA PRO A 13 12.88 5.48 -16.26
C PRO A 13 13.64 6.50 -15.41
N GLU A 14 14.72 7.10 -15.92
CA GLU A 14 15.45 8.23 -15.33
C GLU A 14 14.57 9.46 -15.07
N ALA A 15 13.48 9.62 -15.82
CA ALA A 15 12.58 10.78 -15.72
C ALA A 15 11.93 10.96 -14.34
N ALA A 16 11.88 9.90 -13.52
CA ALA A 16 11.40 9.96 -12.14
C ALA A 16 12.43 9.41 -11.12
N ALA A 17 13.72 9.43 -11.45
CA ALA A 17 14.78 8.91 -10.58
C ALA A 17 14.78 9.55 -9.18
N ASP A 18 14.38 10.83 -9.11
CA ASP A 18 14.33 11.59 -7.86
C ASP A 18 13.05 11.34 -7.04
N LEU A 19 12.06 10.64 -7.59
CA LEU A 19 10.76 10.44 -6.94
C LEU A 19 10.87 9.80 -5.54
N PRO A 20 11.69 8.74 -5.30
CA PRO A 20 11.91 8.23 -3.94
C PRO A 20 12.46 9.28 -2.98
N ALA A 21 13.38 10.14 -3.43
CA ALA A 21 13.97 11.18 -2.60
C ALA A 21 12.96 12.29 -2.28
N LEU A 22 12.10 12.65 -3.24
CA LEU A 22 11.01 13.60 -3.03
C LEU A 22 9.97 13.05 -2.02
N VAL A 23 9.59 11.78 -2.16
CA VAL A 23 8.68 11.13 -1.20
C VAL A 23 9.34 11.02 0.18
N ALA A 24 10.62 10.67 0.28
CA ALA A 24 11.35 10.66 1.55
C ALA A 24 11.39 12.05 2.21
N THR A 25 11.59 13.10 1.41
CA THR A 25 11.55 14.49 1.88
C THR A 25 10.16 14.86 2.42
N ALA A 26 9.09 14.51 1.70
CA ALA A 26 7.71 14.72 2.15
C ALA A 26 7.37 13.94 3.43
N LEU A 27 8.04 12.81 3.66
CA LEU A 27 7.95 12.04 4.91
C LEU A 27 8.79 12.63 6.06
N GLY A 28 9.70 13.57 5.78
CA GLY A 28 10.69 14.06 6.74
C GLY A 28 11.75 13.01 7.08
N GLU A 29 12.00 12.05 6.20
CA GLU A 29 12.94 10.94 6.38
C GLU A 29 14.24 11.16 5.58
N PRO A 30 15.37 10.58 6.04
CA PRO A 30 16.59 10.58 5.24
C PRO A 30 16.40 9.77 3.95
N PRO A 31 17.09 10.16 2.85
CA PRO A 31 17.06 9.39 1.60
C PRO A 31 17.65 7.99 1.79
N GLY A 32 17.23 7.04 0.95
CA GLY A 32 17.83 5.70 0.85
C GLY A 32 16.99 4.54 1.38
N ARG A 33 15.87 4.81 2.07
CA ARG A 33 14.92 3.74 2.48
C ARG A 33 13.82 3.46 1.46
N LEU A 34 13.64 4.36 0.50
CA LEU A 34 12.71 4.22 -0.62
C LEU A 34 13.50 4.02 -1.90
N GLY A 35 12.97 3.19 -2.79
CA GLY A 35 13.52 2.94 -4.12
C GLY A 35 12.43 2.87 -5.18
N LEU A 36 12.86 2.91 -6.44
CA LEU A 36 12.03 2.56 -7.59
C LEU A 36 12.57 1.27 -8.21
N GLU A 37 11.70 0.27 -8.32
CA GLU A 37 11.98 -0.94 -9.08
C GLU A 37 11.28 -0.83 -10.43
N VAL A 38 12.05 -0.67 -11.50
CA VAL A 38 11.50 -0.52 -12.85
C VAL A 38 11.03 -1.87 -13.37
N GLU A 39 9.78 -1.92 -13.81
CA GLU A 39 9.20 -3.09 -14.47
C GLU A 39 9.10 -2.83 -15.98
N GLY A 40 9.12 -3.91 -16.78
CA GLY A 40 8.92 -3.80 -18.22
C GLY A 40 7.63 -3.04 -18.57
N ARG A 41 7.58 -2.43 -19.76
CA ARG A 41 6.43 -1.64 -20.29
C ARG A 41 6.23 -0.26 -19.67
N GLY A 42 7.26 0.32 -19.03
CA GLY A 42 7.21 1.70 -18.56
C GLY A 42 6.40 1.89 -17.29
N LEU A 43 6.30 0.84 -16.47
CA LEU A 43 5.81 0.89 -15.10
C LEU A 43 6.99 0.77 -14.14
N ALA A 44 6.83 1.30 -12.94
CA ALA A 44 7.78 1.12 -11.85
C ALA A 44 7.01 0.91 -10.55
N TRP A 45 7.63 0.19 -9.63
CA TRP A 45 7.13 0.00 -8.28
C TRP A 45 7.84 0.95 -7.33
N LEU A 46 7.09 1.68 -6.52
CA LEU A 46 7.64 2.30 -5.32
C LEU A 46 7.92 1.19 -4.31
N VAL A 47 9.17 1.08 -3.86
CA VAL A 47 9.62 0.02 -2.95
C VAL A 47 10.10 0.62 -1.64
N ARG A 48 9.70 0.01 -0.52
CA ARG A 48 10.17 0.33 0.84
C ARG A 48 10.73 -0.93 1.48
N ASP A 49 12.01 -0.89 1.85
CA ASP A 49 12.68 -2.01 2.54
C ASP A 49 12.46 -3.38 1.84
N GLY A 50 12.46 -3.39 0.50
CA GLY A 50 12.21 -4.59 -0.33
C GLY A 50 10.74 -4.94 -0.59
N VAL A 51 9.79 -4.19 -0.06
CA VAL A 51 8.35 -4.39 -0.27
C VAL A 51 7.81 -3.43 -1.32
N ARG A 52 7.22 -3.97 -2.40
CA ARG A 52 6.51 -3.20 -3.43
C ARG A 52 5.23 -2.61 -2.84
N LEU A 53 5.12 -1.28 -2.81
CA LEU A 53 3.99 -0.58 -2.21
C LEU A 53 2.88 -0.27 -3.21
N CYS A 54 3.24 0.35 -4.33
CA CYS A 54 2.33 0.66 -5.43
C CYS A 54 3.05 0.69 -6.77
N SER A 55 2.33 0.37 -7.84
CA SER A 55 2.81 0.57 -9.21
C SER A 55 2.44 1.96 -9.72
N LEU A 56 3.30 2.53 -10.54
CA LEU A 56 3.13 3.85 -11.16
C LEU A 56 3.82 3.92 -12.52
N ASN A 57 3.44 4.89 -13.35
CA ASN A 57 4.14 5.18 -14.59
C ASN A 57 5.10 6.37 -14.36
N PRO A 58 6.43 6.15 -14.28
CA PRO A 58 7.39 7.21 -13.96
C PRO A 58 7.41 8.33 -15.00
N THR A 59 7.23 8.02 -16.28
CA THR A 59 7.17 9.03 -17.35
C THR A 59 5.93 9.91 -17.21
N ALA A 60 4.79 9.35 -16.83
CA ALA A 60 3.57 10.12 -16.60
C ALA A 60 3.71 11.07 -15.41
N VAL A 61 4.36 10.62 -14.33
CA VAL A 61 4.64 11.43 -13.14
C VAL A 61 5.58 12.59 -13.48
N SER A 62 6.68 12.31 -14.19
CA SER A 62 7.66 13.32 -14.61
C SER A 62 7.07 14.42 -15.49
N ARG A 63 6.11 14.07 -16.35
CA ARG A 63 5.46 14.99 -17.28
C ARG A 63 4.30 15.77 -16.68
N ALA A 64 3.92 15.47 -15.44
CA ALA A 64 2.86 16.20 -14.76
C ALA A 64 3.27 17.66 -14.53
N ASP A 65 2.31 18.58 -14.56
CA ASP A 65 2.57 19.94 -14.14
C ASP A 65 3.03 19.99 -12.66
N PRO A 66 3.74 21.04 -12.22
CA PRO A 66 4.32 21.09 -10.88
C PRO A 66 3.31 20.89 -9.74
N ALA A 67 2.08 21.37 -9.90
CA ALA A 67 1.04 21.24 -8.88
C ALA A 67 0.57 19.78 -8.74
N ARG A 68 0.31 19.11 -9.87
CA ARG A 68 -0.05 17.68 -9.89
C ARG A 68 1.10 16.81 -9.41
N HIS A 69 2.34 17.13 -9.79
CA HIS A 69 3.51 16.39 -9.35
C HIS A 69 3.66 16.46 -7.82
N SER A 70 3.53 17.65 -7.23
CA SER A 70 3.56 17.83 -5.77
C SER A 70 2.44 17.07 -5.06
N ALA A 71 1.20 17.17 -5.55
CA ALA A 71 0.06 16.43 -4.98
C ALA A 71 0.27 14.91 -5.06
N PHE A 72 0.88 14.42 -6.14
CA PHE A 72 1.19 13.01 -6.31
C PHE A 72 2.27 12.52 -5.33
N VAL A 73 3.33 13.30 -5.12
CA VAL A 73 4.36 13.02 -4.10
C VAL A 73 3.74 12.92 -2.71
N GLU A 74 2.87 13.86 -2.35
CA GLU A 74 2.15 13.84 -1.07
C GLU A 74 1.25 12.61 -0.92
N ALA A 75 0.56 12.21 -1.99
CA ALA A 75 -0.27 11.00 -1.99
C ALA A 75 0.57 9.73 -1.77
N LEU A 76 1.73 9.63 -2.43
CA LEU A 76 2.67 8.53 -2.21
C LEU A 76 3.24 8.53 -0.79
N ALA A 77 3.59 9.69 -0.23
CA ALA A 77 4.01 9.80 1.16
C ALA A 77 2.88 9.37 2.13
N GLY A 78 1.62 9.69 1.82
CA GLY A 78 0.45 9.19 2.54
C GLY A 78 0.34 7.67 2.51
N LEU A 79 0.56 7.05 1.35
CA LEU A 79 0.58 5.59 1.20
C LEU A 79 1.69 4.94 2.04
N VAL A 80 2.92 5.49 2.00
CA VAL A 80 4.05 4.97 2.78
C VAL A 80 3.76 5.07 4.29
N ARG A 81 3.23 6.20 4.76
CA ARG A 81 2.80 6.36 6.17
C ARG A 81 1.79 5.30 6.56
N ARG A 82 0.77 5.10 5.73
CA ARG A 82 -0.24 4.06 5.96
C ARG A 82 0.35 2.66 6.01
N TYR A 83 1.28 2.32 5.10
CA TYR A 83 1.97 1.04 5.12
C TYR A 83 2.70 0.82 6.45
N GLU A 84 3.48 1.81 6.92
CA GLU A 84 4.23 1.72 8.17
C GLU A 84 3.30 1.64 9.40
N ASP A 85 2.23 2.43 9.43
CA ASP A 85 1.26 2.42 10.54
C ASP A 85 0.52 1.08 10.62
N LEU A 86 0.13 0.51 9.48
CA LEU A 86 -0.46 -0.81 9.43
C LEU A 86 0.56 -1.87 9.85
N ARG A 87 1.79 -1.82 9.33
CA ARG A 87 2.85 -2.76 9.70
C ARG A 87 3.09 -2.76 11.21
N ARG A 88 3.22 -1.59 11.85
CA ARG A 88 3.36 -1.48 13.31
C ARG A 88 2.16 -2.04 14.07
N THR A 89 0.95 -1.78 13.56
CA THR A 89 -0.27 -2.34 14.16
C THR A 89 -0.25 -3.87 14.11
N LEU A 90 0.22 -4.44 13.00
CA LEU A 90 0.31 -5.89 12.79
C LEU A 90 1.43 -6.56 13.59
N ASP A 91 2.57 -5.88 13.77
CA ASP A 91 3.68 -6.35 14.61
C ASP A 91 3.21 -6.57 16.07
N GLY A 92 2.17 -5.86 16.50
CA GLY A 92 1.54 -6.03 17.82
C GLY A 92 0.44 -7.10 17.90
N LEU A 93 0.12 -7.78 16.79
CA LEU A 93 -0.89 -8.84 16.77
C LEU A 93 -0.27 -10.22 16.98
N GLU A 94 -0.95 -11.05 17.78
CA GLU A 94 -0.54 -12.40 18.11
C GLU A 94 -1.44 -13.41 17.39
N VAL A 95 -0.83 -14.29 16.59
CA VAL A 95 -1.55 -15.43 16.01
C VAL A 95 -2.03 -16.35 17.13
N GLY A 96 -3.28 -16.81 17.02
CA GLY A 96 -3.97 -17.61 18.03
C GLY A 96 -4.77 -16.78 19.05
N ARG A 97 -4.64 -15.44 19.04
CA ARG A 97 -5.37 -14.55 19.95
C ARG A 97 -6.67 -14.05 19.33
N THR A 98 -7.66 -13.81 20.19
CA THR A 98 -8.97 -13.28 19.80
C THR A 98 -8.97 -11.75 19.80
N TYR A 99 -9.44 -11.19 18.68
CA TYR A 99 -9.59 -9.77 18.46
C TYR A 99 -11.03 -9.39 18.14
N ARG A 100 -11.41 -8.18 18.51
CA ARG A 100 -12.61 -7.50 18.01
C ARG A 100 -12.22 -6.73 16.76
N VAL A 101 -12.94 -7.01 15.67
CA VAL A 101 -12.69 -6.40 14.37
C VAL A 101 -13.85 -5.47 14.03
N ASP A 102 -13.55 -4.22 13.69
CA ASP A 102 -14.52 -3.25 13.22
C ASP A 102 -14.15 -2.77 11.80
N TYR A 103 -15.16 -2.66 10.94
CA TYR A 103 -15.00 -2.36 9.51
C TYR A 103 -15.24 -0.88 9.20
N LYS A 104 -14.64 -0.34 8.13
CA LYS A 104 -14.90 1.04 7.68
C LYS A 104 -16.31 1.19 7.11
N HIS A 105 -16.78 0.23 6.32
CA HIS A 105 -18.08 0.31 5.67
C HIS A 105 -19.21 -0.01 6.64
N GLU A 106 -20.23 0.85 6.70
CA GLU A 106 -21.34 0.71 7.66
C GLU A 106 -22.13 -0.58 7.47
N GLU A 107 -22.37 -0.98 6.21
CA GLU A 107 -23.04 -2.25 5.88
C GLU A 107 -22.30 -3.46 6.45
N LEU A 108 -20.96 -3.45 6.36
CA LEU A 108 -20.12 -4.48 6.98
C LEU A 108 -20.16 -4.40 8.51
N ARG A 109 -20.17 -3.21 9.12
CA ARG A 109 -20.27 -3.06 10.59
C ARG A 109 -21.57 -3.60 11.15
N ARG A 110 -22.70 -3.33 10.48
CA ARG A 110 -24.04 -3.78 10.93
C ARG A 110 -24.16 -5.29 10.84
N THR A 111 -23.47 -5.91 9.87
CA THR A 111 -23.56 -7.35 9.59
C THR A 111 -22.51 -8.16 10.34
N PHE A 112 -21.30 -7.60 10.56
CA PHE A 112 -20.14 -8.30 11.08
C PHE A 112 -19.47 -7.48 12.19
N ARG A 113 -20.00 -7.52 13.42
CA ARG A 113 -19.23 -7.20 14.62
C ARG A 113 -18.69 -8.49 15.20
N VAL A 114 -17.51 -8.87 14.74
CA VAL A 114 -16.99 -10.23 14.96
C VAL A 114 -15.86 -10.20 15.97
N LYS A 115 -15.98 -11.04 17.01
CA LYS A 115 -14.82 -11.53 17.76
C LYS A 115 -14.25 -12.71 16.99
N ALA A 116 -13.02 -12.59 16.52
CA ALA A 116 -12.37 -13.63 15.74
C ALA A 116 -10.96 -13.88 16.23
N THR A 117 -10.55 -15.14 16.20
CA THR A 117 -9.18 -15.56 16.42
C THR A 117 -8.36 -15.25 15.19
N LEU A 118 -7.24 -14.55 15.35
CA LEU A 118 -6.28 -14.34 14.27
C LEU A 118 -5.54 -15.65 13.99
N LEU A 119 -5.66 -16.17 12.76
CA LEU A 119 -4.97 -17.38 12.33
C LEU A 119 -3.69 -17.08 11.57
N GLY A 120 -3.59 -15.91 10.93
CA GLY A 120 -2.40 -15.54 10.17
C GLY A 120 -2.49 -14.14 9.58
N ILE A 121 -1.33 -13.61 9.23
CA ILE A 121 -1.15 -12.32 8.55
C ILE A 121 -0.46 -12.61 7.23
N GLY A 122 -1.13 -12.31 6.13
CA GLY A 122 -0.60 -12.44 4.78
C GLY A 122 0.29 -11.25 4.39
N PRO A 123 0.99 -11.35 3.25
CA PRO A 123 1.86 -10.28 2.77
C PRO A 123 1.07 -9.00 2.42
N TRP A 124 1.80 -7.89 2.31
CA TRP A 124 1.27 -6.67 1.74
C TRP A 124 0.80 -6.91 0.30
N ARG A 125 -0.42 -6.44 -0.01
CA ARG A 125 -0.95 -6.37 -1.36
C ARG A 125 -0.72 -4.95 -1.90
N PRO A 126 0.09 -4.80 -2.95
CA PRO A 126 0.35 -3.51 -3.54
C PRO A 126 -0.91 -2.87 -4.13
N ALA A 127 -0.95 -1.54 -4.17
CA ALA A 127 -1.99 -0.78 -4.86
C ALA A 127 -1.63 -0.54 -6.34
N GLU A 128 -2.66 -0.38 -7.17
CA GLU A 128 -2.52 0.28 -8.47
C GLU A 128 -2.59 1.80 -8.24
N GLY A 129 -1.46 2.49 -8.36
CA GLY A 129 -1.36 3.91 -8.03
C GLY A 129 -1.31 4.20 -6.51
N PRO A 130 -1.40 5.49 -6.12
CA PRO A 130 -1.21 5.91 -4.72
C PRO A 130 -2.40 5.56 -3.81
N GLU A 131 -3.48 5.00 -4.37
CA GLU A 131 -4.70 4.70 -3.63
C GLU A 131 -4.66 3.29 -3.02
N GLY A 132 -4.49 3.20 -1.71
CA GLY A 132 -4.87 2.01 -0.96
C GLY A 132 -3.72 1.15 -0.44
N GLY A 133 -3.71 -0.14 -0.80
CA GLY A 133 -2.81 -1.15 -0.27
C GLY A 133 -3.18 -1.64 1.14
N GLY A 134 -2.83 -2.89 1.43
CA GLY A 134 -3.16 -3.52 2.70
C GLY A 134 -2.59 -4.91 2.85
N PHE A 135 -2.49 -5.36 4.10
CA PHE A 135 -2.21 -6.75 4.43
C PHE A 135 -3.51 -7.55 4.42
N THR A 136 -3.40 -8.87 4.26
CA THR A 136 -4.56 -9.77 4.43
C THR A 136 -4.52 -10.38 5.82
N LEU A 137 -5.62 -10.35 6.56
CA LEU A 137 -5.78 -11.08 7.82
C LEU A 137 -6.61 -12.33 7.58
N GLU A 138 -6.13 -13.47 8.07
CA GLU A 138 -6.92 -14.70 8.16
C GLU A 138 -7.49 -14.83 9.56
N LEU A 139 -8.81 -14.90 9.65
CA LEU A 139 -9.56 -14.83 10.89
C LEU A 139 -10.52 -16.00 11.00
N GLN A 140 -10.70 -16.53 12.21
CA GLN A 140 -11.70 -17.53 12.51
C GLN A 140 -12.70 -17.00 13.52
N THR A 141 -13.98 -17.05 13.17
CA THR A 141 -15.07 -16.82 14.12
C THR A 141 -15.67 -18.15 14.56
N ARG A 142 -16.04 -18.23 15.83
CA ARG A 142 -16.78 -19.38 16.38
C ARG A 142 -18.16 -18.90 16.80
N PRO A 143 -19.22 -19.14 15.99
CA PRO A 143 -20.57 -18.80 16.40
C PRO A 143 -20.97 -19.64 17.62
N ARG A 144 -21.89 -19.12 18.43
CA ARG A 144 -22.41 -19.83 19.62
C ARG A 144 -23.08 -21.16 19.25
N PHE A 145 -23.61 -21.23 18.02
CA PHE A 145 -24.19 -22.42 17.42
C PHE A 145 -23.61 -22.60 16.01
N GLY A 146 -23.10 -23.79 15.70
CA GLY A 146 -22.51 -24.12 14.40
C GLY A 146 -20.98 -24.32 14.43
N SER A 147 -20.43 -24.63 13.26
CA SER A 147 -18.99 -24.86 13.08
C SER A 147 -18.20 -23.54 13.02
N PRO A 148 -16.91 -23.54 13.40
CA PRO A 148 -16.03 -22.40 13.16
C PRO A 148 -15.99 -22.04 11.67
N SER A 149 -15.99 -20.74 11.38
CA SER A 149 -15.89 -20.21 10.03
C SER A 149 -14.61 -19.40 9.89
N THR A 150 -13.78 -19.75 8.91
CA THR A 150 -12.57 -19.01 8.56
C THR A 150 -12.85 -18.08 7.39
N PHE A 151 -12.32 -16.86 7.44
CA PHE A 151 -12.47 -15.86 6.39
C PHE A 151 -11.22 -14.98 6.31
N ARG A 152 -11.04 -14.34 5.15
CA ARG A 152 -9.90 -13.45 4.89
C ARG A 152 -10.40 -12.05 4.60
N ILE A 153 -9.74 -11.05 5.18
CA ILE A 153 -10.07 -9.64 4.96
C ILE A 153 -8.81 -8.83 4.72
N GLY A 154 -8.91 -7.82 3.86
CA GLY A 154 -7.87 -6.83 3.71
C GLY A 154 -7.90 -5.79 4.82
N THR A 155 -6.74 -5.33 5.30
CA THR A 155 -6.66 -4.26 6.30
C THR A 155 -7.23 -2.93 5.80
N GLU A 156 -7.31 -2.73 4.48
CA GLU A 156 -7.87 -1.54 3.85
C GLU A 156 -9.34 -1.32 4.18
N VAL A 157 -10.10 -2.40 4.43
CA VAL A 157 -11.53 -2.32 4.82
C VAL A 157 -11.73 -2.23 6.33
N LEU A 158 -10.66 -2.29 7.13
CA LEU A 158 -10.73 -2.26 8.59
C LEU A 158 -10.72 -0.85 9.14
N ALA A 159 -11.65 -0.54 10.03
CA ALA A 159 -11.59 0.67 10.84
C ALA A 159 -10.65 0.49 12.02
N ARG A 160 -10.71 -0.67 12.70
CA ARG A 160 -9.80 -1.03 13.80
C ARG A 160 -9.80 -2.53 14.07
N ILE A 161 -8.73 -3.00 14.71
CA ILE A 161 -8.60 -4.33 15.30
C ILE A 161 -7.98 -4.18 16.69
N VAL A 162 -8.64 -4.73 17.72
CA VAL A 162 -8.20 -4.59 19.13
C VAL A 162 -8.42 -5.89 19.90
N PRO A 163 -7.63 -6.20 20.95
CA PRO A 163 -7.87 -7.37 21.79
C PRO A 163 -9.33 -7.44 22.29
N ALA A 164 -9.92 -8.64 22.28
CA ALA A 164 -11.37 -8.85 22.41
C ALA A 164 -11.95 -8.86 23.83
#